data_AF-A0A497CYE5-F1
#
_entry.id   AF-A0A497CYE5-F1
#
_cell.length_a   1.000
_cell.length_b   1.000
_cell.length_c   1.000
_cell.angle_alpha   90.00
_cell.angle_beta   90.00
_cell.angle_gamma   90.00
#
_symmetry.space_group_name_H-M   'P 1'
#
loop_
_entity.id
_entity.type
_entity.pdbx_description
1 polymer ?
#
loop_
_entity_poly.entity_id
_entity_poly.type
_entity_poly.pdbx_seq_one_letter_code
_entity_poly.pdbx_strand_id
1 'polypeptide(L)'
;MIRRQWFTLTWALFILILTGIPGDQIPRIPTFLEWLSPDKIAHLIMFGVLSYLILYGNRQQYIKSRNRSYYIVVAVLISAAYGTVTELLQYYVFIGRNANVFD
;
A
#
# COMPACT_ATOMS: atom_id res chain seq x y z
N MET A 1 17.97 -10.69 -9.90
CA MET A 1 16.91 -10.50 -8.87
C MET A 1 16.04 -9.26 -9.14
N ILE A 2 16.62 -8.09 -9.45
CA ILE A 2 15.88 -6.81 -9.60
C ILE A 2 15.16 -6.65 -10.95
N ARG A 3 15.64 -7.28 -12.03
CA ARG A 3 15.09 -7.15 -13.40
C ARG A 3 13.61 -7.55 -13.56
N ARG A 4 12.98 -8.19 -12.56
CA ARG A 4 11.57 -8.63 -12.61
C ARG A 4 10.65 -7.86 -11.64
N GLN A 5 11.18 -6.88 -10.91
CA GLN A 5 10.43 -6.06 -9.95
C GLN A 5 9.90 -4.75 -10.56
N TRP A 6 10.06 -4.55 -11.87
CA TRP A 6 9.59 -3.32 -12.54
C TRP A 6 8.08 -3.11 -12.34
N PHE A 7 7.26 -4.18 -12.38
CA PHE A 7 5.83 -4.08 -12.07
C PHE A 7 5.57 -3.58 -10.63
N THR A 8 6.36 -4.04 -9.67
CA THR A 8 6.28 -3.60 -8.27
C THR A 8 6.63 -2.12 -8.14
N LEU A 9 7.69 -1.67 -8.82
CA LEU A 9 8.10 -0.26 -8.80
C LEU A 9 7.08 0.65 -9.49
N THR A 10 6.57 0.23 -10.66
CA THR A 10 5.51 0.96 -11.36
C THR A 10 4.25 1.06 -10.50
N TRP A 11 3.86 -0.02 -9.83
CA TRP A 11 2.70 -0.02 -8.94
C TRP A 11 2.93 0.83 -7.70
N ALA A 12 4.11 0.78 -7.09
CA ALA A 12 4.47 1.64 -5.97
C ALA A 12 4.37 3.13 -6.35
N LEU A 13 4.90 3.51 -7.52
CA LEU A 13 4.77 4.88 -8.04
C LEU A 13 3.31 5.27 -8.28
N PHE A 14 2.50 4.35 -8.81
CA PHE A 14 1.06 4.56 -9.00
C PHE A 14 0.34 4.81 -7.68
N ILE A 15 0.64 4.02 -6.63
CA ILE A 15 0.13 4.25 -5.27
C ILE A 15 0.55 5.64 -4.78
N LEU A 16 1.81 6.04 -4.95
CA LEU A 16 2.30 7.35 -4.49
C LEU A 16 1.53 8.50 -5.16
N ILE A 17 1.27 8.40 -6.45
CA ILE A 17 0.50 9.41 -7.19
C ILE A 17 -0.95 9.44 -6.69
N LEU A 18 -1.61 8.28 -6.58
CA LEU A 18 -2.99 8.17 -6.10
C LEU A 18 -3.18 8.73 -4.69
N THR A 19 -2.27 8.33 -3.79
CA THR A 19 -2.26 8.77 -2.38
C THR A 19 -1.90 10.26 -2.26
N GLY A 20 -1.18 10.84 -3.21
CA GLY A 20 -0.87 12.27 -3.26
C GLY A 20 -2.00 13.16 -3.80
N ILE A 21 -3.01 12.60 -4.47
CA ILE A 21 -4.16 13.37 -4.98
C ILE A 21 -5.09 13.71 -3.80
N PRO A 22 -5.47 15.00 -3.61
CA PRO A 22 -6.41 15.39 -2.57
C PRO A 22 -7.82 14.86 -2.90
N GLY A 23 -8.33 13.96 -2.06
CA GLY A 23 -9.68 13.39 -2.15
C GLY A 23 -10.73 14.28 -1.48
N ASP A 24 -10.62 15.59 -1.64
CA ASP A 24 -11.43 16.59 -0.95
C ASP A 24 -12.82 16.67 -1.58
N GLN A 25 -13.67 15.65 -1.33
CA GLN A 25 -15.12 15.70 -1.58
C GLN A 25 -15.91 14.45 -1.12
N ILE A 26 -15.35 13.52 -0.33
CA ILE A 26 -16.14 12.38 0.17
C ILE A 26 -16.86 12.79 1.47
N PRO A 27 -18.20 12.92 1.48
CA PRO A 27 -18.95 13.28 2.68
C PRO A 27 -18.73 12.24 3.78
N ARG A 28 -18.31 12.69 4.96
CA ARG A 28 -18.12 11.84 6.15
C ARG A 28 -19.48 11.36 6.65
N ILE A 29 -19.71 10.06 6.66
CA ILE A 29 -20.95 9.45 7.16
C ILE A 29 -20.70 9.05 8.62
N PRO A 30 -21.37 9.63 9.63
CA PRO A 30 -20.96 9.58 11.05
C PRO A 30 -21.30 8.27 11.78
N THR A 31 -21.19 7.12 11.13
CA THR A 31 -21.64 5.82 11.66
C THR A 31 -20.49 4.83 11.76
N PHE A 32 -20.60 3.78 12.57
CA PHE A 32 -19.63 2.66 12.73
C PHE A 32 -19.13 2.02 11.41
N LEU A 33 -19.78 2.29 10.27
CA LEU A 33 -19.29 2.00 8.92
C LEU A 33 -18.15 2.94 8.43
N GLU A 34 -17.74 3.96 9.18
CA GLU A 34 -16.57 4.82 8.87
C GLU A 34 -15.27 4.03 8.76
N TRP A 35 -15.15 2.90 9.47
CA TRP A 35 -13.99 2.01 9.32
C TRP A 35 -13.93 1.34 7.94
N LEU A 36 -15.08 1.16 7.29
CA LEU A 36 -15.20 0.65 5.93
C LEU A 36 -15.44 1.79 4.93
N SER A 37 -14.75 2.91 5.12
CA SER A 37 -14.77 3.97 4.12
C SER A 37 -14.23 3.42 2.79
N PRO A 38 -14.78 3.86 1.64
CA PRO A 38 -14.29 3.44 0.33
C PRO A 38 -12.78 3.66 0.15
N ASP A 39 -12.26 4.70 0.80
CA ASP A 39 -10.84 5.04 0.83
C ASP A 39 -10.00 3.94 1.53
N LYS A 40 -10.44 3.41 2.67
CA LYS A 40 -9.73 2.32 3.38
C LYS A 40 -9.74 1.01 2.60
N ILE A 41 -10.85 0.69 1.95
CA ILE A 41 -10.90 -0.47 1.05
C ILE A 41 -9.92 -0.29 -0.11
N ALA A 42 -9.84 0.92 -0.68
CA ALA A 42 -8.88 1.21 -1.74
C ALA A 42 -7.44 1.04 -1.25
N HIS A 43 -7.08 1.55 -0.06
CA HIS A 43 -5.75 1.36 0.53
C HIS A 43 -5.43 -0.13 0.75
N LEU A 44 -6.36 -0.89 1.33
CA LEU A 44 -6.21 -2.34 1.53
C LEU A 44 -5.93 -3.07 0.20
N ILE A 45 -6.68 -2.75 -0.86
CA ILE A 45 -6.48 -3.34 -2.19
C ILE A 45 -5.14 -2.90 -2.78
N MET A 46 -4.80 -1.62 -2.71
CA MET A 46 -3.55 -1.07 -3.25
C MET A 46 -2.31 -1.73 -2.65
N PHE A 47 -2.21 -1.77 -1.32
CA PHE A 47 -1.07 -2.38 -0.62
C PHE A 47 -1.13 -3.92 -0.65
N GLY A 48 -2.32 -4.51 -0.74
CA GLY A 48 -2.49 -5.94 -1.00
C GLY A 48 -1.91 -6.36 -2.35
N VAL A 49 -2.20 -5.61 -3.41
CA VAL A 49 -1.63 -5.82 -4.75
C VAL A 49 -0.12 -5.59 -4.74
N LEU A 50 0.37 -4.58 -4.03
CA LEU A 50 1.82 -4.34 -3.86
C LEU A 50 2.51 -5.57 -3.23
N SER A 51 1.95 -6.09 -2.14
CA SER A 51 2.45 -7.30 -1.46
C SER A 51 2.47 -8.52 -2.38
N TYR A 52 1.41 -8.69 -3.18
CA TYR A 52 1.33 -9.75 -4.19
C TYR A 52 2.40 -9.59 -5.28
N LEU A 53 2.63 -8.37 -5.78
CA LEU A 53 3.66 -8.10 -6.80
C LEU A 53 5.07 -8.36 -6.27
N ILE A 54 5.36 -8.00 -5.02
CA ILE A 54 6.63 -8.33 -4.34
C ILE A 54 6.84 -9.85 -4.31
N LEU A 55 5.82 -10.61 -3.90
CA LEU A 55 5.86 -12.07 -3.89
C LEU A 55 6.00 -12.67 -5.30
N TYR A 56 5.29 -12.12 -6.28
CA TYR A 56 5.35 -12.57 -7.66
C TYR A 56 6.74 -12.35 -8.27
N GLY A 57 7.36 -11.20 -8.02
CA GLY A 57 8.72 -10.89 -8.42
C GLY A 57 9.75 -11.84 -7.80
N ASN A 58 9.51 -12.27 -6.55
CA ASN A 58 10.33 -13.25 -5.82
C ASN A 58 9.85 -14.70 -5.96
N ARG A 59 8.89 -14.98 -6.86
CA ARG A 59 8.25 -16.30 -7.01
C ARG A 59 9.22 -17.48 -7.09
N GLN A 60 10.36 -17.33 -7.76
CA GLN A 60 11.34 -18.42 -7.87
C GLN A 60 11.98 -18.80 -6.53
N GLN A 61 12.24 -17.82 -5.66
CA GLN A 61 12.78 -18.03 -4.32
C GLN A 61 11.68 -18.48 -3.36
N TYR A 62 10.50 -17.87 -3.48
CA TYR A 62 9.30 -18.23 -2.72
C TYR A 62 8.89 -19.70 -2.94
N ILE A 63 8.77 -20.16 -4.19
CA ILE A 63 8.32 -21.53 -4.50
C ILE A 63 9.34 -22.58 -4.04
N LYS A 64 10.65 -22.29 -4.21
CA LYS A 64 11.75 -23.20 -3.85
C LYS A 64 12.07 -23.20 -2.36
N SER A 65 11.62 -22.18 -1.61
CA SER A 65 11.85 -22.10 -0.17
C SER A 65 10.93 -23.04 0.61
N ARG A 66 11.49 -23.68 1.64
CA ARG A 66 10.73 -24.43 2.65
C ARG A 66 9.97 -23.50 3.61
N ASN A 67 10.47 -22.28 3.79
CA ASN A 67 9.90 -21.26 4.68
C ASN A 67 9.15 -20.20 3.85
N ARG A 68 8.01 -20.59 3.27
CA ARG A 68 7.18 -19.69 2.44
C ARG A 68 6.56 -18.55 3.25
N SER A 69 6.18 -18.83 4.49
CA SER A 69 5.64 -17.85 5.44
C SER A 69 6.57 -16.67 5.66
N TYR A 70 7.89 -16.90 5.74
CA TYR A 70 8.88 -15.84 5.87
C TYR A 70 8.79 -14.80 4.75
N TYR A 71 8.69 -15.25 3.49
CA TYR A 71 8.58 -14.34 2.34
C TYR A 71 7.27 -13.55 2.33
N ILE A 72 6.17 -14.17 2.78
CA ILE A 72 4.87 -13.50 2.90
C ILE A 72 4.94 -12.41 3.97
N VAL A 73 5.47 -12.73 5.15
CA VAL A 73 5.64 -11.77 6.25
C VAL A 73 6.53 -10.60 5.82
N VAL A 74 7.67 -10.88 5.18
CA VAL A 74 8.56 -9.84 4.65
C VAL A 74 7.85 -8.97 3.60
N ALA A 75 7.08 -9.56 2.68
CA ALA A 75 6.34 -8.78 1.68
C ALA A 75 5.28 -7.87 2.31
N VAL A 76 4.55 -8.36 3.32
CA VAL A 76 3.57 -7.57 4.06
C VAL A 76 4.25 -6.43 4.83
N LEU A 77 5.37 -6.71 5.51
CA LEU A 77 6.13 -5.70 6.25
C LEU A 77 6.67 -4.60 5.33
N ILE A 78 7.18 -4.95 4.14
CA ILE A 78 7.65 -3.97 3.15
C ILE A 78 6.48 -3.10 2.67
N SER A 79 5.33 -3.69 2.36
CA SER A 79 4.15 -2.93 1.92
C SER A 79 3.61 -2.03 3.03
N ALA A 80 3.59 -2.49 4.28
CA ALA A 80 3.17 -1.70 5.43
C ALA A 80 4.12 -0.51 5.67
N ALA A 81 5.43 -0.75 5.65
CA ALA A 81 6.42 0.32 5.76
C ALA A 81 6.29 1.35 4.62
N TYR A 82 6.00 0.89 3.40
CA TYR A 82 5.73 1.79 2.27
C TYR A 82 4.47 2.63 2.49
N GLY A 83 3.39 2.02 3.01
CA GLY A 83 2.16 2.73 3.38
C GLY A 83 2.41 3.84 4.40
N THR A 84 3.12 3.53 5.49
CA THR A 84 3.52 4.53 6.49
C THR A 84 4.33 5.68 5.88
N VAL A 85 5.25 5.38 4.94
CA VAL A 85 5.99 6.44 4.23
C VAL A 85 5.05 7.30 3.39
N THR A 86 4.08 6.72 2.68
CA THR A 86 3.11 7.49 1.90
C THR A 86 2.25 8.39 2.77
N GLU A 87 1.84 7.93 3.96
CA GLU A 87 1.11 8.76 4.94
C GLU A 87 1.94 9.91 5.49
N LEU A 88 3.22 9.66 5.81
CA LEU A 88 4.13 10.72 6.24
C LEU A 88 4.28 11.76 5.12
N LEU A 89 4.39 11.33 3.86
CA LEU A 89 4.42 12.24 2.72
C LEU A 89 3.10 13.02 2.57
N GLN A 90 1.95 12.37 2.77
CA GLN A 90 0.64 13.04 2.81
C GLN A 90 0.57 14.12 3.88
N TYR A 91 1.14 13.86 5.06
CA TYR A 91 1.14 14.81 6.17
C TYR A 91 2.10 15.99 5.94
N TYR A 92 3.32 15.72 5.49
CA TYR A 92 4.40 16.73 5.43
C TYR A 92 4.53 17.43 4.08
N VAL A 93 4.19 16.76 2.98
CA VAL A 93 4.51 17.23 1.62
C VAL A 93 3.25 17.63 0.85
N PHE A 94 2.14 16.91 1.01
CA PHE A 94 0.91 17.17 0.27
C PHE A 94 0.00 18.16 1.02
N ILE A 95 0.16 19.45 0.70
CA ILE A 95 -0.64 20.55 1.24
C ILE A 95 -2.12 20.35 0.88
N GLY A 96 -3.00 20.25 1.88
CA GLY A 96 -4.45 20.08 1.69
C GLY A 96 -5.00 18.69 1.99
N ARG A 97 -4.18 17.73 2.44
CA ARG A 97 -4.65 16.42 2.93
C ARG A 97 -4.52 16.34 4.45
N ASN A 98 -5.58 15.87 5.12
CA ASN A 98 -5.50 15.50 6.53
C ASN A 98 -4.96 14.07 6.61
N ALA A 99 -3.77 13.88 7.19
CA ALA A 99 -3.30 12.53 7.49
C ALA A 99 -4.23 11.88 8.51
N ASN A 100 -4.75 10.70 8.19
CA ASN A 100 -5.56 9.92 9.11
C ASN A 100 -4.63 8.96 9.85
N VAL A 101 -4.55 9.10 11.18
CA VAL A 101 -3.70 8.28 12.05
C VAL A 101 -4.16 6.81 12.12
N PHE A 102 -5.33 6.50 11.54
CA PHE A 102 -5.98 5.19 11.54
C PHE A 102 -6.15 4.57 10.14
N ASP A 103 -5.48 5.10 9.11
CA ASP A 103 -5.30 4.37 7.84
C ASP A 103 -4.12 3.38 7.96
#